data_AF-A0A1M7SWB4-F1
#
_entry.id   AF-A0A1M7SWB4-F1
#
_cell.length_a   1.000
_cell.length_b   1.000
_cell.length_c   1.000
_cell.angle_alpha   90.00
_cell.angle_beta   90.00
_cell.angle_gamma   90.00
#
_symmetry.space_group_name_H-M   'P 1'
#
loop_
_entity.id
_entity.type
_entity.pdbx_description
1 polymer ?
#
loop_
_entity_poly.entity_id
_entity_poly.type
_entity_poly.pdbx_seq_one_letter_code
_entity_poly.pdbx_strand_id
1 'polypeptide(L)'
;MDGQPKLEIRIHETDFDGWRQAARALVLDGVTPEDVMWSIKGEEELFAPGERQPQPRSSTETFSVSARFVELAKIAILHRDPRRFAMLYRLLWRLRCNHDLLEVATDPDVTSVTAMAKAVRRAEHKMHAFVRFREIGRERDAQYVAWFEPEHHVVELAAPFFARRFADMPWSILTPERCAHWDGFAISFTSGVSKAMAPTSDRLEETWRRYYATVLNPARLR
;
A
#
# COMPACT_ATOMS: atom_id res chain seq x y z
N MET A 1 33.63 19.91 0.55
CA MET A 1 32.66 19.59 1.61
C MET A 1 32.20 18.18 1.34
N ASP A 2 32.87 17.20 1.95
CA ASP A 2 32.47 15.80 1.83
C ASP A 2 31.15 15.63 2.56
N GLY A 3 30.06 15.52 1.78
CA GLY A 3 28.75 15.17 2.32
C GLY A 3 28.82 13.76 2.88
N GLN A 4 28.55 13.60 4.18
CA GLN A 4 28.40 12.29 4.80
C GLN A 4 27.40 11.45 3.95
N PRO A 5 27.69 10.16 3.72
CA PRO A 5 26.81 9.33 2.91
C PRO A 5 25.45 9.19 3.58
N LYS A 6 24.37 9.51 2.85
CA LYS A 6 23.00 9.33 3.34
C LYS A 6 22.74 7.86 3.62
N LEU A 7 22.06 7.59 4.73
CA LEU A 7 21.58 6.26 5.05
C LEU A 7 20.37 5.93 4.17
N GLU A 8 20.53 4.97 3.27
CA GLU A 8 19.45 4.50 2.43
C GLU A 8 18.60 3.44 3.15
N ILE A 9 17.28 3.63 3.16
CA ILE A 9 16.30 2.71 3.71
C ILE A 9 15.35 2.28 2.59
N ARG A 10 15.31 0.96 2.34
CA ARG A 10 14.49 0.35 1.29
C ARG A 10 13.24 -0.30 1.87
N ILE A 11 12.05 0.10 1.42
CA ILE A 11 10.75 -0.38 1.92
C ILE A 11 9.83 -0.79 0.77
N HIS A 12 8.90 -1.70 1.03
CA HIS A 12 7.88 -2.07 0.05
C HIS A 12 6.80 -0.97 -0.07
N GLU A 13 6.18 -0.84 -1.25
CA GLU A 13 5.30 0.28 -1.63
C GLU A 13 4.21 0.64 -0.59
N THR A 14 3.66 -0.36 0.11
CA THR A 14 2.56 -0.19 1.09
C THR A 14 2.92 -0.58 2.52
N ASP A 15 4.18 -0.87 2.81
CA ASP A 15 4.62 -1.46 4.08
C ASP A 15 4.74 -0.42 5.21
N PHE A 16 3.60 -0.15 5.86
CA PHE A 16 3.54 0.75 7.01
C PHE A 16 4.33 0.23 8.22
N ASP A 17 4.31 -1.07 8.49
CA ASP A 17 4.96 -1.62 9.68
C ASP A 17 6.48 -1.61 9.54
N GLY A 18 7.00 -1.97 8.36
CA GLY A 18 8.42 -1.83 8.04
C GLY A 18 8.87 -0.37 8.07
N TRP A 19 8.07 0.55 7.53
CA TRP A 19 8.35 2.00 7.64
C TRP A 19 8.36 2.45 9.10
N ARG A 20 7.36 2.07 9.88
CA ARG A 20 7.24 2.44 11.30
C ARG A 20 8.42 1.91 12.10
N GLN A 21 8.85 0.67 11.87
CA GLN A 21 9.98 0.07 12.56
C GLN A 21 11.28 0.82 12.23
N ALA A 22 11.57 1.02 10.93
CA ALA A 22 12.77 1.73 10.51
C ALA A 22 12.78 3.18 11.00
N ALA A 23 11.66 3.90 10.83
CA ALA A 23 11.51 5.28 11.27
C ALA A 23 11.74 5.44 12.77
N ARG A 24 11.21 4.51 13.60
CA ARG A 24 11.44 4.54 15.04
C ARG A 24 12.91 4.30 15.40
N ALA A 25 13.57 3.34 14.75
CA ALA A 25 14.98 3.07 14.97
C ALA A 25 15.84 4.31 14.66
N LEU A 26 15.60 4.95 13.51
CA LEU A 26 16.32 6.17 13.10
C LEU A 26 16.11 7.34 14.06
N VAL A 27 14.88 7.53 14.56
CA VAL A 27 14.59 8.57 15.57
C VAL A 27 15.39 8.31 16.84
N LEU A 28 15.44 7.06 17.31
CA LEU A 28 16.18 6.68 18.52
C LEU A 28 17.70 6.79 18.34
N ASP A 29 18.21 6.49 17.15
CA ASP A 29 19.62 6.67 16.79
C ASP A 29 20.00 8.14 16.51
N GLY A 30 19.03 9.07 16.57
CA GLY A 30 19.30 10.49 16.37
C GLY A 30 19.61 10.88 14.92
N VAL A 31 19.18 10.08 13.94
CA VAL A 31 19.47 10.33 12.51
C VAL A 31 18.50 11.38 11.95
N THR A 32 19.03 12.52 11.48
CA THR A 32 18.19 13.60 10.98
C THR A 32 17.49 13.24 9.66
N PRO A 33 16.33 13.84 9.32
CA PRO A 33 15.66 13.60 8.04
C PRO A 33 16.53 13.88 6.80
N GLU A 34 17.49 14.80 6.90
CA GLU A 34 18.40 15.17 5.81
C GLU A 34 19.41 14.05 5.49
N ASP A 35 19.76 13.25 6.50
CA ASP A 35 20.73 12.15 6.45
C ASP A 35 20.11 10.83 5.99
N VAL A 36 18.79 10.77 5.76
CA VAL A 36 18.08 9.55 5.36
C VAL A 36 17.54 9.69 3.94
N MET A 37 17.73 8.65 3.14
CA MET A 37 17.09 8.51 1.83
C MET A 37 16.14 7.30 1.86
N TRP A 38 14.88 7.54 1.55
CA TRP A 38 13.87 6.49 1.46
C TRP A 38 13.69 6.07 0.01
N SER A 39 13.80 4.78 -0.27
CA SER A 39 13.58 4.20 -1.59
C SER A 39 12.62 3.02 -1.52
N ILE A 40 11.91 2.79 -2.61
CA ILE A 40 10.99 1.66 -2.74
C ILE A 40 11.77 0.47 -3.30
N LYS A 41 11.58 -0.71 -2.71
CA LYS A 41 12.15 -1.96 -3.24
C LYS A 41 11.53 -2.29 -4.60
N GLY A 42 12.34 -2.42 -5.65
CA GLY A 42 11.88 -2.93 -6.94
C GLY A 42 11.67 -4.45 -6.93
N GLU A 43 10.82 -4.97 -7.83
CA GLU A 43 10.58 -6.42 -7.99
C GLU A 43 11.82 -7.19 -8.47
N GLU A 44 12.73 -6.54 -9.21
CA GLU A 44 13.94 -7.17 -9.79
C GLU A 44 15.17 -7.18 -8.86
N GLU A 45 15.11 -6.51 -7.71
CA GLU A 45 16.29 -6.27 -6.85
C GLU A 45 16.45 -7.24 -5.67
N LEU A 46 15.69 -8.34 -5.64
CA LEU A 46 15.74 -9.38 -4.60
C LEU A 46 17.14 -10.03 -4.39
N PHE A 47 18.15 -9.64 -5.17
CA PHE A 47 19.52 -10.18 -5.13
C PHE A 47 20.63 -9.13 -4.95
N ALA A 48 20.33 -7.87 -4.59
CA ALA A 48 21.38 -6.87 -4.38
C ALA A 48 22.10 -7.06 -3.02
N PRO A 49 23.43 -7.29 -2.97
CA PRO A 49 24.18 -7.37 -1.73
C PRO A 49 24.46 -5.96 -1.20
N GLY A 50 23.65 -5.53 -0.23
CA GLY A 50 23.79 -4.22 0.42
C GLY A 50 22.65 -3.85 1.36
N GLU A 51 21.85 -4.83 1.80
CA GLU A 51 20.71 -4.59 2.68
C GLU A 51 21.18 -4.18 4.08
N ARG A 52 21.20 -2.87 4.37
CA ARG A 52 21.13 -2.40 5.75
C ARG A 52 19.65 -2.34 6.16
N GLN A 53 19.10 -3.49 6.54
CA GLN A 53 17.97 -3.45 7.46
C GLN A 53 18.48 -2.85 8.77
N PRO A 54 17.88 -1.78 9.31
CA PRO A 54 18.25 -1.28 10.62
C PRO A 54 18.00 -2.40 11.64
N GLN A 55 19.08 -3.07 12.06
CA GLN A 55 19.02 -4.03 13.13
C GLN A 55 18.62 -3.27 14.39
N PRO A 56 17.59 -3.73 15.14
CA PRO A 56 17.19 -3.08 16.36
C PRO A 56 18.36 -3.13 17.34
N ARG A 57 19.04 -1.99 17.53
CA ARG A 57 19.93 -1.83 18.67
C ARG A 57 19.04 -1.91 19.92
N SER A 58 19.51 -2.64 20.91
CA SER A 58 18.87 -2.78 22.22
C SER A 58 18.95 -1.45 23.00
N SER A 59 18.31 -0.40 22.49
CA SER A 59 18.12 0.85 23.22
C SER A 59 16.91 0.69 24.14
N THR A 60 17.09 1.09 25.40
CA THR A 60 16.01 1.13 26.41
C THR A 60 15.13 2.37 26.25
N GLU A 61 15.56 3.32 25.42
CA GLU A 61 14.82 4.54 25.13
C GLU A 61 13.63 4.29 24.22
N THR A 62 12.48 4.84 24.61
CA THR A 62 11.26 4.79 23.82
C THR A 62 10.66 6.18 23.73
N PHE A 63 9.94 6.43 22.63
CA PHE A 63 9.11 7.62 22.48
C PHE A 63 7.72 7.23 21.97
N SER A 64 6.74 8.05 22.33
CA SER A 64 5.35 7.90 21.92
C SER A 64 4.95 9.03 20.97
N VAL A 65 3.95 8.75 20.14
CA VAL A 65 3.27 9.73 19.30
C VAL A 65 1.77 9.51 19.43
N SER A 66 0.98 10.52 19.08
CA SER A 66 -0.48 10.43 19.17
C SER A 66 -1.03 9.35 18.23
N ALA A 67 -2.12 8.69 18.64
CA ALA A 67 -2.83 7.74 17.79
C ALA A 67 -3.28 8.40 16.46
N ARG A 68 -3.60 9.69 16.51
CA ARG A 68 -3.94 10.51 15.34
C ARG A 68 -2.82 10.53 14.30
N PHE A 69 -1.55 10.63 14.71
CA PHE A 69 -0.42 10.55 13.78
C PHE A 69 -0.36 9.17 13.12
N VAL A 70 -0.50 8.10 13.92
CA VAL A 70 -0.42 6.72 13.43
C VAL A 70 -1.49 6.46 12.37
N GLU A 71 -2.74 6.87 12.62
CA GLU A 71 -3.83 6.71 11.65
C GLU A 71 -3.64 7.58 10.40
N LEU A 72 -3.11 8.79 10.54
CA LEU A 72 -2.75 9.63 9.39
C LEU A 72 -1.66 8.98 8.53
N ALA A 73 -0.61 8.44 9.17
CA ALA A 73 0.52 7.83 8.51
C ALA A 73 0.13 6.54 7.76
N LYS A 74 -0.70 5.68 8.37
CA LYS A 74 -1.23 4.47 7.72
C LYS A 74 -1.93 4.78 6.40
N ILE A 75 -2.73 5.85 6.35
CA ILE A 75 -3.42 6.25 5.13
C ILE A 75 -2.48 6.96 4.16
N ALA A 76 -1.65 7.89 4.63
CA ALA A 76 -0.75 8.66 3.78
C ALA A 76 0.33 7.79 3.09
N ILE A 77 0.73 6.67 3.70
CA ILE A 77 1.65 5.69 3.06
C ILE A 77 1.08 5.11 1.77
N LEU A 78 -0.24 5.09 1.59
CA LEU A 78 -0.84 4.55 0.37
C LEU A 78 -0.87 5.56 -0.79
N HIS A 79 -0.38 6.78 -0.58
CA HIS A 79 -0.27 7.79 -1.63
C HIS A 79 0.81 7.39 -2.65
N ARG A 80 0.65 7.73 -3.93
CA ARG A 80 1.60 7.30 -4.98
C ARG A 80 2.92 8.07 -5.01
N ASP A 81 2.97 9.26 -4.41
CA ASP A 81 4.20 10.07 -4.34
C ASP A 81 5.29 9.31 -3.54
N PRO A 82 6.46 8.99 -4.13
CA PRO A 82 7.51 8.25 -3.44
C PRO A 82 8.09 9.00 -2.24
N ARG A 83 7.94 10.33 -2.18
CA ARG A 83 8.44 11.16 -1.07
C ARG A 83 7.65 10.99 0.22
N ARG A 84 6.48 10.32 0.19
CA ARG A 84 5.61 10.14 1.35
C ARG A 84 6.33 9.55 2.58
N PHE A 85 7.24 8.59 2.38
CA PHE A 85 7.99 7.97 3.47
C PHE A 85 8.95 8.96 4.15
N ALA A 86 9.65 9.76 3.34
CA ALA A 86 10.54 10.80 3.83
C ALA A 86 9.77 11.94 4.54
N MET A 87 8.62 12.33 4.00
CA MET A 87 7.76 13.36 4.60
C MET A 87 7.16 12.90 5.93
N LEU A 88 6.69 11.65 5.99
CA LEU A 88 6.22 11.06 7.24
C LEU A 88 7.34 10.92 8.25
N TYR A 89 8.56 10.57 7.82
CA TYR A 89 9.73 10.50 8.70
C TYR A 89 10.08 11.88 9.27
N ARG A 90 10.13 12.91 8.43
CA ARG A 90 10.36 14.29 8.88
C ARG A 90 9.31 14.75 9.88
N LEU A 91 8.03 14.46 9.62
CA LEU A 91 6.94 14.79 10.53
C LEU A 91 7.07 14.03 11.86
N LEU A 92 7.38 12.73 11.84
CA LEU A 92 7.63 11.92 13.03
C LEU A 92 8.79 12.49 13.86
N TRP A 93 9.91 12.82 13.22
CA TRP A 93 11.10 13.39 13.85
C TRP A 93 10.76 14.68 14.60
N ARG A 94 9.97 15.56 13.99
CA ARG A 94 9.54 16.83 14.61
C ARG A 94 8.53 16.61 15.74
N LEU A 95 7.64 15.63 15.61
CA LEU A 95 6.66 15.26 16.63
C LEU A 95 7.31 14.76 17.93
N ARG A 96 8.53 14.23 17.87
CA ARG A 96 9.29 13.84 19.08
C ARG A 96 9.50 15.02 20.04
N CYS A 97 9.70 16.22 19.52
CA CYS A 97 9.99 17.42 20.31
C CYS A 97 8.81 18.38 20.41
N ASN A 98 7.76 18.18 19.61
CA ASN A 98 6.56 19.00 19.59
C ASN A 98 5.32 18.13 19.38
N HIS A 99 4.74 17.63 20.48
CA HIS A 99 3.59 16.72 20.46
C HIS A 99 2.33 17.33 19.84
N ASP A 100 2.18 18.65 19.91
CA ASP A 100 1.01 19.38 19.40
C ASP A 100 1.18 19.83 17.94
N LEU A 101 2.31 19.47 17.28
CA LEU A 101 2.59 19.89 15.90
C LEU A 101 1.46 19.56 14.93
N LEU A 102 0.77 18.42 15.12
CA LEU A 102 -0.37 18.06 14.29
C LEU A 102 -1.52 19.07 14.36
N GLU A 103 -1.67 19.83 15.44
CA GLU A 103 -2.70 20.85 15.60
C GLU A 103 -2.40 22.12 14.79
N VAL A 104 -1.15 22.32 14.40
CA VAL A 104 -0.71 23.43 13.56
C VAL A 104 -1.06 23.14 12.10
N ALA A 105 -2.32 23.38 11.74
CA ALA A 105 -2.85 23.09 10.41
C ALA A 105 -2.16 23.84 9.26
N THR A 106 -1.45 24.94 9.56
CA THR A 106 -0.65 25.72 8.60
C THR A 106 0.78 25.20 8.44
N ASP A 107 1.21 24.23 9.24
CA ASP A 107 2.53 23.64 9.10
C ASP A 107 2.65 22.94 7.73
N PRO A 108 3.73 23.17 6.97
CA PRO A 108 3.87 22.61 5.62
C PRO A 108 3.86 21.07 5.57
N ASP A 109 4.44 20.39 6.57
CA ASP A 109 4.45 18.92 6.62
C ASP A 109 3.08 18.38 6.96
N VAL A 110 2.44 18.97 7.97
CA VAL A 110 1.07 18.60 8.37
C VAL A 110 0.10 18.80 7.22
N THR A 111 0.18 19.94 6.53
CA THR A 111 -0.65 20.26 5.37
C THR A 111 -0.47 19.22 4.27
N SER A 112 0.77 18.92 3.93
CA SER A 112 1.08 18.03 2.80
C SER A 112 0.68 16.58 3.09
N VAL A 113 1.02 16.05 4.27
CA VAL A 113 0.65 14.69 4.66
C VAL A 113 -0.88 14.55 4.80
N THR A 114 -1.55 15.57 5.34
CA THR A 114 -3.02 15.59 5.40
C THR A 114 -3.65 15.60 4.00
N ALA A 115 -3.07 16.36 3.07
CA ALA A 115 -3.54 16.39 1.67
C ALA A 115 -3.36 15.02 0.99
N MET A 116 -2.22 14.36 1.20
CA MET A 116 -1.98 12.99 0.70
C MET A 116 -3.03 12.02 1.24
N ALA A 117 -3.28 12.02 2.55
CA ALA A 117 -4.27 11.13 3.15
C ALA A 117 -5.70 11.40 2.63
N LYS A 118 -6.06 12.68 2.40
CA LYS A 118 -7.34 13.03 1.76
C LYS A 118 -7.42 12.51 0.32
N ALA A 119 -6.33 12.58 -0.45
CA ALA A 119 -6.29 12.07 -1.82
C ALA A 119 -6.46 10.55 -1.86
N VAL A 120 -5.78 9.81 -0.97
CA VAL A 120 -5.94 8.35 -0.80
C VAL A 120 -7.40 7.99 -0.50
N ARG A 121 -8.04 8.66 0.47
CA ARG A 121 -9.45 8.41 0.79
C ARG A 121 -10.36 8.70 -0.40
N ARG A 122 -10.12 9.76 -1.17
CA ARG A 122 -10.90 10.03 -2.39
C ARG A 122 -10.74 8.92 -3.43
N ALA A 123 -9.53 8.40 -3.62
CA ALA A 123 -9.28 7.29 -4.54
C ALA A 123 -9.99 6.01 -4.09
N GLU A 124 -9.98 5.70 -2.79
CA GLU A 124 -10.75 4.60 -2.19
C GLU A 124 -12.26 4.77 -2.45
N HIS A 125 -12.82 5.95 -2.16
CA HIS A 125 -14.24 6.23 -2.42
C HIS A 125 -14.58 6.12 -3.91
N LYS A 126 -13.70 6.58 -4.79
CA LYS A 126 -13.86 6.45 -6.25
C LYS A 126 -13.88 4.98 -6.66
N MET A 127 -13.00 4.15 -6.08
CA MET A 127 -13.01 2.71 -6.30
C MET A 127 -14.35 2.11 -5.88
N HIS A 128 -14.82 2.38 -4.66
CA HIS A 128 -16.15 1.93 -4.19
C HIS A 128 -17.29 2.35 -5.13
N ALA A 129 -17.23 3.59 -5.64
CA ALA A 129 -18.30 4.16 -6.45
C ALA A 129 -18.31 3.66 -7.90
N PHE A 130 -17.16 3.34 -8.50
CA PHE A 130 -17.03 3.10 -9.95
C PHE A 130 -16.63 1.68 -10.35
N VAL A 131 -16.18 0.84 -9.42
CA VAL A 131 -15.96 -0.59 -9.73
C VAL A 131 -17.28 -1.23 -10.14
N ARG A 132 -17.28 -1.91 -11.28
CA ARG A 132 -18.43 -2.63 -11.82
C ARG A 132 -18.00 -4.03 -12.20
N PHE A 133 -18.64 -5.01 -11.59
CA PHE A 133 -18.41 -6.41 -11.89
C PHE A 133 -19.17 -6.81 -13.15
N ARG A 134 -18.51 -7.61 -13.98
CA ARG A 134 -19.09 -8.31 -15.11
C ARG A 134 -18.99 -9.81 -14.83
N GLU A 135 -20.09 -10.52 -15.07
CA GLU A 135 -20.14 -11.96 -14.98
C GLU A 135 -19.41 -12.60 -16.18
N ILE A 136 -18.68 -13.68 -15.91
CA ILE A 136 -17.97 -14.51 -16.87
C ILE A 136 -18.30 -15.97 -16.56
N GLY A 137 -18.51 -16.78 -17.61
CA GLY A 137 -18.92 -18.18 -17.46
C GLY A 137 -20.43 -18.31 -17.39
N ARG A 138 -20.90 -19.49 -16.94
CA ARG A 138 -22.33 -19.79 -16.81
C ARG A 138 -22.60 -20.58 -15.54
N GLU A 139 -23.77 -20.32 -14.94
CA GLU A 139 -24.34 -21.09 -13.84
C GLU A 139 -23.37 -21.27 -12.66
N ARG A 140 -22.98 -22.52 -12.34
CA ARG A 140 -22.17 -22.86 -11.17
C ARG A 140 -20.70 -22.40 -11.28
N ASP A 141 -20.25 -22.05 -12.48
CA ASP A 141 -18.89 -21.56 -12.74
C ASP A 141 -18.85 -20.04 -12.95
N ALA A 142 -19.93 -19.32 -12.63
CA ALA A 142 -20.00 -17.86 -12.80
C ALA A 142 -18.96 -17.16 -11.90
N GLN A 143 -18.11 -16.35 -12.53
CA GLN A 143 -17.09 -15.54 -11.87
C GLN A 143 -17.31 -14.07 -12.20
N TYR A 144 -17.04 -13.20 -11.23
CA TYR A 144 -17.31 -11.78 -11.38
C TYR A 144 -16.04 -10.96 -11.41
N VAL A 145 -15.88 -10.18 -12.47
CA VAL A 145 -14.61 -9.50 -12.74
C VAL A 145 -14.83 -8.02 -12.97
N ALA A 146 -13.97 -7.21 -12.36
CA ALA A 146 -13.86 -5.79 -12.64
C ALA A 146 -12.42 -5.42 -13.01
N TRP A 147 -12.27 -4.45 -13.90
CA TRP A 147 -11.01 -3.74 -14.10
C TRP A 147 -11.11 -2.34 -13.52
N PHE A 148 -10.10 -1.91 -12.79
CA PHE A 148 -10.03 -0.56 -12.24
C PHE A 148 -8.58 -0.07 -12.18
N GLU A 149 -8.36 1.22 -12.45
CA GLU A 149 -7.05 1.85 -12.39
C GLU A 149 -7.07 2.91 -11.28
N PRO A 150 -6.69 2.58 -10.04
CA PRO A 150 -6.70 3.52 -8.94
C PRO A 150 -5.54 4.54 -9.06
N GLU A 151 -5.77 5.75 -8.57
CA GLU A 151 -4.76 6.83 -8.56
C GLU A 151 -3.66 6.61 -7.49
N HIS A 152 -3.95 5.76 -6.50
CA HIS A 152 -3.15 5.49 -5.31
C HIS A 152 -3.24 4.00 -4.94
N HIS A 153 -2.42 3.55 -3.98
CA HIS A 153 -2.34 2.14 -3.57
C HIS A 153 -3.51 1.73 -2.64
N VAL A 154 -4.75 1.82 -3.14
CA VAL A 154 -5.97 1.66 -2.34
C VAL A 154 -6.64 0.30 -2.47
N VAL A 155 -6.09 -0.62 -3.28
CA VAL A 155 -6.74 -1.91 -3.57
C VAL A 155 -6.96 -2.73 -2.31
N GLU A 156 -5.91 -2.90 -1.49
CA GLU A 156 -6.00 -3.67 -0.24
C GLU A 156 -6.88 -2.97 0.80
N LEU A 157 -6.85 -1.63 0.82
CA LEU A 157 -7.71 -0.81 1.69
C LEU A 157 -9.20 -0.96 1.33
N ALA A 158 -9.53 -0.98 0.04
CA ALA A 158 -10.90 -1.01 -0.47
C ALA A 158 -11.50 -2.43 -0.54
N ALA A 159 -10.68 -3.48 -0.67
CA ALA A 159 -11.16 -4.85 -0.85
C ALA A 159 -12.19 -5.32 0.21
N PRO A 160 -12.04 -5.01 1.52
CA PRO A 160 -13.03 -5.38 2.53
C PRO A 160 -14.43 -4.80 2.30
N PHE A 161 -14.55 -3.64 1.64
CA PHE A 161 -15.86 -3.08 1.28
C PHE A 161 -16.58 -4.00 0.27
N PHE A 162 -15.87 -4.44 -0.77
CA PHE A 162 -16.44 -5.31 -1.79
C PHE A 162 -16.77 -6.70 -1.25
N ALA A 163 -15.91 -7.28 -0.39
CA ALA A 163 -16.15 -8.58 0.21
C ALA A 163 -17.43 -8.58 1.06
N ARG A 164 -17.68 -7.49 1.81
CA ARG A 164 -18.94 -7.35 2.57
C ARG A 164 -20.16 -7.08 1.67
N ARG A 165 -19.99 -6.27 0.62
CA ARG A 165 -21.11 -5.81 -0.24
C ARG A 165 -21.54 -6.84 -1.29
N PHE A 166 -20.63 -7.72 -1.68
CA PHE A 166 -20.78 -8.75 -2.71
C PHE A 166 -20.31 -10.11 -2.18
N ALA A 167 -20.70 -10.43 -0.94
CA ALA A 167 -20.25 -11.64 -0.24
C ALA A 167 -20.68 -12.94 -0.93
N ASP A 168 -21.86 -12.95 -1.55
CA ASP A 168 -22.51 -14.12 -2.12
C ASP A 168 -21.97 -14.54 -3.50
N MET A 169 -20.99 -13.80 -4.04
CA MET A 169 -20.43 -14.05 -5.36
C MET A 169 -18.90 -13.98 -5.33
N PRO A 170 -18.19 -14.98 -5.89
CA PRO A 170 -16.73 -14.89 -6.01
C PRO A 170 -16.38 -13.80 -7.03
N TRP A 171 -15.44 -12.94 -6.66
CA TRP A 171 -15.07 -11.81 -7.50
C TRP A 171 -13.58 -11.52 -7.56
N SER A 172 -13.15 -10.86 -8.62
CA SER A 172 -11.79 -10.37 -8.81
C SER A 172 -11.80 -8.93 -9.31
N ILE A 173 -11.03 -8.07 -8.63
CA ILE A 173 -10.75 -6.70 -9.08
C ILE A 173 -9.32 -6.68 -9.60
N LEU A 174 -9.19 -6.52 -10.91
CA LEU A 174 -7.92 -6.41 -11.60
C LEU A 174 -7.46 -4.96 -11.67
N THR A 175 -6.20 -4.72 -11.34
CA THR A 175 -5.54 -3.42 -11.53
C THR A 175 -4.11 -3.60 -12.05
N PRO A 176 -3.46 -2.54 -12.55
CA PRO A 176 -2.08 -2.59 -13.02
C PRO A 176 -1.03 -2.91 -11.95
N GLU A 177 -1.30 -2.62 -10.68
CA GLU A 177 -0.30 -2.75 -9.59
C GLU A 177 -0.61 -3.90 -8.63
N ARG A 178 -1.88 -4.08 -8.28
CA ARG A 178 -2.31 -5.06 -7.28
C ARG A 178 -3.70 -5.56 -7.59
N CYS A 179 -3.91 -6.86 -7.61
CA CYS A 179 -5.24 -7.43 -7.79
C CYS A 179 -5.80 -7.92 -6.45
N ALA A 180 -7.12 -7.84 -6.29
CA ALA A 180 -7.83 -8.38 -5.13
C ALA A 180 -8.83 -9.43 -5.58
N HIS A 181 -8.92 -10.52 -4.82
CA HIS A 181 -9.80 -11.65 -5.12
C HIS A 181 -10.59 -12.02 -3.86
N TRP A 182 -11.83 -12.44 -4.07
CA TRP A 182 -12.72 -12.97 -3.04
C TRP A 182 -13.28 -14.30 -3.52
N ASP A 183 -13.10 -15.34 -2.71
CA ASP A 183 -13.54 -16.71 -3.00
C ASP A 183 -14.85 -17.09 -2.29
N GLY A 184 -15.47 -16.16 -1.56
CA GLY A 184 -16.62 -16.42 -0.69
C GLY A 184 -16.27 -16.52 0.80
N PHE A 185 -14.98 -16.65 1.14
CA PHE A 185 -14.52 -16.85 2.51
C PHE A 185 -13.41 -15.86 2.90
N ALA A 186 -12.43 -15.65 2.03
CA ALA A 186 -11.26 -14.83 2.31
C ALA A 186 -10.89 -13.91 1.13
N ILE A 187 -10.27 -12.77 1.47
CA ILE A 187 -9.66 -11.90 0.49
C ILE A 187 -8.22 -12.36 0.28
N SER A 188 -7.82 -12.51 -0.98
CA SER A 188 -6.42 -12.71 -1.36
C SER A 188 -5.95 -11.64 -2.35
N PHE A 189 -4.64 -11.42 -2.39
CA PHE A 189 -4.02 -10.40 -3.23
C PHE A 189 -2.90 -10.99 -4.08
N THR A 190 -2.80 -10.49 -5.31
CA THR A 190 -1.76 -10.89 -6.27
C THR A 190 -1.16 -9.66 -6.93
N SER A 191 -0.04 -9.83 -7.63
CA SER A 191 0.57 -8.76 -8.41
C SER A 191 -0.40 -8.22 -9.47
N GLY A 192 -0.16 -6.99 -9.88
CA GLY A 192 -0.92 -6.35 -10.94
C GLY A 192 -0.87 -7.11 -12.26
N VAL A 193 -1.86 -6.84 -13.11
CA VAL A 193 -1.98 -7.43 -14.44
C VAL A 193 -2.08 -6.35 -15.50
N SER A 194 -1.71 -6.67 -16.74
CA SER A 194 -1.81 -5.69 -17.83
C SER A 194 -3.26 -5.39 -18.19
N LYS A 195 -3.50 -4.18 -18.71
CA LYS A 195 -4.83 -3.75 -19.20
C LYS A 195 -5.39 -4.65 -20.31
N ALA A 196 -4.56 -5.43 -21.00
CA ALA A 196 -5.03 -6.40 -21.98
C ALA A 196 -5.89 -7.53 -21.34
N MET A 197 -5.77 -7.72 -20.02
CA MET A 197 -6.60 -8.63 -19.22
C MET A 197 -7.94 -8.02 -18.81
N ALA A 198 -8.17 -6.73 -19.12
CA ALA A 198 -9.42 -6.05 -18.78
C ALA A 198 -10.62 -6.70 -19.50
N PRO A 199 -11.80 -6.72 -18.86
CA PRO A 199 -13.02 -7.29 -19.42
C PRO A 199 -13.46 -6.60 -20.72
N THR A 200 -13.32 -7.29 -21.86
CA THR A 200 -13.91 -6.95 -23.18
C THR A 200 -14.99 -7.98 -23.57
N SER A 201 -15.81 -7.74 -24.59
CA SER A 201 -17.01 -8.55 -24.88
C SER A 201 -16.72 -10.04 -25.12
N ASP A 202 -15.67 -10.38 -25.90
CA ASP A 202 -15.52 -11.74 -26.44
C ASP A 202 -14.22 -12.44 -26.03
N ARG A 203 -13.17 -11.69 -25.66
CA ARG A 203 -11.82 -12.24 -25.41
C ARG A 203 -11.63 -12.77 -23.99
N LEU A 204 -12.64 -12.64 -23.14
CA LEU A 204 -12.49 -12.69 -21.69
C LEU A 204 -12.66 -14.09 -21.11
N GLU A 205 -13.60 -14.90 -21.61
CA GLU A 205 -13.84 -16.25 -21.08
C GLU A 205 -12.60 -17.13 -21.14
N GLU A 206 -11.89 -17.12 -22.28
CA GLU A 206 -10.76 -18.03 -22.51
C GLU A 206 -9.48 -17.59 -21.78
N THR A 207 -9.26 -16.28 -21.67
CA THR A 207 -8.13 -15.72 -20.90
C THR A 207 -8.36 -15.84 -19.39
N TRP A 208 -9.60 -15.68 -18.92
CA TRP A 208 -9.93 -15.86 -17.50
C TRP A 208 -9.86 -17.29 -17.05
N ARG A 209 -10.35 -18.24 -17.84
CA ARG A 209 -10.18 -19.67 -17.52
C ARG A 209 -8.70 -20.03 -17.31
N ARG A 210 -7.81 -19.49 -18.14
CA ARG A 210 -6.35 -19.66 -17.99
C ARG A 210 -5.80 -18.96 -16.75
N TYR A 211 -6.16 -17.69 -16.52
CA TYR A 211 -5.67 -16.92 -15.37
C TYR A 211 -6.14 -17.53 -14.05
N TYR A 212 -7.44 -17.82 -13.92
CA TYR A 212 -8.04 -18.45 -12.73
C TYR A 212 -7.40 -19.83 -12.44
N ALA A 213 -7.20 -20.67 -13.46
CA ALA A 213 -6.52 -21.96 -13.29
C ALA A 213 -5.08 -21.82 -12.78
N THR A 214 -4.41 -20.71 -13.07
CA THR A 214 -3.02 -20.46 -12.67
C THR A 214 -2.92 -19.82 -11.29
N VAL A 215 -3.84 -18.89 -10.99
CA VAL A 215 -3.76 -18.01 -9.82
C VAL A 215 -4.59 -18.50 -8.63
N LEU A 216 -5.73 -19.14 -8.89
CA LEU A 216 -6.69 -19.58 -7.86
C LEU A 216 -6.81 -21.11 -7.79
N ASN A 217 -5.77 -21.86 -8.18
CA ASN A 217 -5.76 -23.32 -8.05
C ASN A 217 -5.91 -23.72 -6.57
N PRO A 218 -7.06 -24.29 -6.14
CA PRO A 218 -7.31 -24.60 -4.73
C PRO A 218 -6.33 -25.63 -4.16
N ALA A 219 -5.62 -26.37 -5.03
CA ALA A 219 -4.61 -27.35 -4.64
C ALA A 219 -3.30 -26.74 -4.13
N ARG A 220 -3.10 -25.40 -4.23
CA ARG A 220 -1.89 -24.71 -3.74
C ARG A 220 -2.07 -23.96 -2.41
N LEU A 221 -3.28 -23.97 -1.84
CA LEU A 221 -3.63 -23.31 -0.57
C LEU A 221 -3.63 -24.29 0.62
N ARG A 222 -2.87 -25.38 0.56
CA ARG A 222 -2.66 -26.31 1.68
C ARG A 222 -1.20 -26.33 2.11
#